data_AF-A0A3Q1GNQ6-F1
#
_entry.id   AF-A0A3Q1GNQ6-F1
#
_cell.length_a   1.000
_cell.length_b   1.000
_cell.length_c   1.000
_cell.angle_alpha   90.00
_cell.angle_beta   90.00
_cell.angle_gamma   90.00
#
_symmetry.space_group_name_H-M   'P 1'
#
loop_
_entity.id
_entity.type
_entity.pdbx_description
1 polymer ?
#
loop_
_entity_poly.entity_id
_entity_poly.type
_entity_poly.pdbx_seq_one_letter_code
_entity_poly.pdbx_strand_id
1 'polypeptide(L)'
;MNIIWLCITSALTFTSVCSDEMTEIINIRVFPAETQSIAGVIQVTSLNDLNQPQYAFNASEARRICLFLGLSIATKAQVERALSRGLETCRFGWIDEHFVVIPRIQALANCGQNQTGLVPWRASVTRKFDVFCFNESDAAEQLKDETTDSPLSSRYSSGNPQSPTLATNSTLTENSTASSSRLPSSYSTPYNVDIAEQPARIVGSAQGSSGGKAVLITCTCGLLLTAIIIFAYLKLRRHCSLSSDTEKPEE
;
A
#
# COMPACT_ATOMS: atom_id res chain seq x y z
N MET A 1 -43.61 25.15 -15.08
CA MET A 1 -43.44 23.75 -14.64
C MET A 1 -42.07 23.16 -15.02
N ASN A 2 -41.01 23.98 -15.21
CA ASN A 2 -39.76 23.52 -15.86
C ASN A 2 -38.47 23.75 -15.05
N ILE A 3 -38.49 24.53 -13.97
CA ILE A 3 -37.29 24.81 -13.14
C ILE A 3 -37.05 23.71 -12.09
N ILE A 4 -38.12 23.11 -11.56
CA ILE A 4 -38.04 22.05 -10.56
C ILE A 4 -37.40 20.78 -11.15
N TRP A 5 -37.67 20.48 -12.43
CA TRP A 5 -37.09 19.34 -13.14
C TRP A 5 -35.58 19.52 -13.38
N LEU A 6 -35.12 20.73 -13.68
CA LEU A 6 -33.70 21.04 -13.92
C LEU A 6 -32.85 20.96 -12.64
N CYS A 7 -33.39 21.34 -11.48
CA CYS A 7 -32.68 21.21 -10.22
C CYS A 7 -32.58 19.75 -9.75
N ILE A 8 -33.58 18.92 -10.04
CA ILE A 8 -33.58 17.49 -9.71
C ILE A 8 -32.61 16.72 -10.61
N THR A 9 -32.55 17.02 -11.91
CA THR A 9 -31.55 16.41 -12.81
C THR A 9 -30.13 16.90 -12.53
N SER A 10 -29.95 18.16 -12.11
CA SER A 10 -28.66 18.65 -11.62
C SER A 10 -28.24 17.92 -10.33
N ALA A 11 -29.12 17.77 -9.34
CA ALA A 11 -28.75 17.11 -8.08
C ALA A 11 -28.42 15.61 -8.26
N LEU A 12 -29.14 14.91 -9.15
CA LEU A 12 -28.93 13.48 -9.42
C LEU A 12 -27.66 13.20 -10.24
N THR A 13 -27.20 14.16 -11.05
CA THR A 13 -25.92 14.05 -11.79
C THR A 13 -24.71 14.39 -10.92
N PHE A 14 -24.86 15.20 -9.87
CA PHE A 14 -23.76 15.52 -8.95
C PHE A 14 -23.48 14.44 -7.89
N THR A 15 -24.44 13.58 -7.56
CA THR A 15 -24.19 12.45 -6.62
C THR A 15 -23.53 11.25 -7.30
N SER A 16 -23.54 11.18 -8.62
CA SER A 16 -22.99 10.05 -9.38
C SER A 16 -21.50 10.17 -9.68
N VAL A 17 -20.95 11.40 -9.73
CA VAL A 17 -19.55 11.65 -10.14
C VAL A 17 -18.53 11.30 -9.05
N CYS A 18 -18.96 11.21 -7.78
CA CYS A 18 -18.03 10.94 -6.67
C CYS A 18 -17.94 9.46 -6.27
N SER A 19 -18.74 8.57 -6.86
CA SER A 19 -18.86 7.18 -6.40
C SER A 19 -18.45 6.13 -7.43
N ASP A 20 -18.02 6.51 -8.64
CA ASP A 20 -17.92 5.56 -9.77
C ASP A 20 -16.49 5.27 -10.28
N GLU A 21 -15.43 5.69 -9.58
CA GLU A 21 -14.04 5.41 -10.00
C GLU A 21 -13.32 4.39 -9.10
N MET A 22 -14.05 3.70 -8.21
CA MET A 22 -13.43 2.83 -7.19
C MET A 22 -14.00 1.41 -7.16
N THR A 23 -14.82 1.03 -8.15
CA THR A 23 -15.51 -0.26 -8.20
C THR A 23 -14.97 -1.25 -9.23
N GLU A 24 -14.03 -0.84 -10.09
CA GLU A 24 -13.43 -1.74 -11.10
C GLU A 24 -12.16 -2.47 -10.64
N ILE A 25 -11.61 -2.20 -9.45
CA ILE A 25 -10.27 -2.68 -9.06
C ILE A 25 -10.29 -3.56 -7.80
N ILE A 26 -11.04 -4.68 -7.81
CA ILE A 26 -10.93 -5.65 -6.71
C ILE A 26 -10.61 -7.06 -7.23
N ASN A 27 -9.73 -7.16 -8.23
CA ASN A 27 -8.94 -8.37 -8.42
C ASN A 27 -7.46 -8.04 -8.21
N ILE A 28 -6.99 -8.20 -6.98
CA ILE A 28 -5.60 -7.97 -6.59
C ILE A 28 -5.03 -9.25 -5.97
N ARG A 29 -3.73 -9.46 -6.16
CA ARG A 29 -2.95 -10.40 -5.38
C ARG A 29 -1.92 -9.65 -4.54
N VAL A 30 -1.59 -10.24 -3.40
CA VAL A 30 -0.57 -9.73 -2.48
C VAL A 30 0.52 -10.79 -2.33
N PHE A 31 1.78 -10.35 -2.32
CA PHE A 31 2.94 -11.19 -2.01
C PHE A 31 3.75 -10.58 -0.85
N PRO A 32 4.09 -11.34 0.19
CA PRO A 32 3.70 -12.75 0.41
C PRO A 32 2.19 -12.93 0.59
N ALA A 33 1.68 -14.11 0.23
CA ALA A 33 0.30 -14.50 0.54
C ALA A 33 0.27 -14.91 2.02
N GLU A 34 -0.77 -14.54 2.78
CA GLU A 34 -0.98 -14.80 4.23
C GLU A 34 -0.61 -13.68 5.22
N THR A 35 -1.08 -12.43 5.06
CA THR A 35 -0.92 -11.33 6.06
C THR A 35 0.52 -11.08 6.55
N GLN A 36 1.50 -11.75 5.95
CA GLN A 36 2.85 -11.83 6.44
C GLN A 36 3.67 -11.00 5.48
N SER A 37 3.92 -9.77 5.89
CA SER A 37 4.83 -8.90 5.20
C SER A 37 6.29 -9.29 5.52
N ILE A 38 7.23 -8.91 4.66
CA ILE A 38 8.66 -9.09 4.93
C ILE A 38 9.20 -7.75 5.41
N ALA A 39 9.56 -7.65 6.68
CA ALA A 39 9.92 -6.37 7.32
C ALA A 39 8.86 -5.28 7.13
N GLY A 40 7.57 -5.63 7.16
CA GLY A 40 6.47 -4.71 6.88
C GLY A 40 6.12 -4.53 5.41
N VAL A 41 6.94 -5.02 4.46
CA VAL A 41 6.70 -4.80 3.03
C VAL A 41 5.89 -5.93 2.40
N ILE A 42 4.89 -5.55 1.60
CA ILE A 42 4.15 -6.43 0.70
C ILE A 42 4.18 -5.88 -0.74
N GLN A 43 4.11 -6.76 -1.74
CA GLN A 43 3.89 -6.39 -3.13
C GLN A 43 2.42 -6.60 -3.49
N VAL A 44 1.77 -5.59 -4.04
CA VAL A 44 0.38 -5.64 -4.53
C VAL A 44 0.40 -5.62 -6.05
N THR A 45 -0.27 -6.59 -6.67
CA THR A 45 -0.41 -6.68 -8.12
C THR A 45 -1.87 -6.83 -8.53
N SER A 46 -2.28 -6.16 -9.60
CA SER A 46 -3.59 -6.36 -10.22
C SER A 46 -3.66 -7.67 -11.02
N LEU A 47 -4.84 -8.27 -11.02
CA LEU A 47 -5.19 -9.42 -11.84
C LEU A 47 -6.20 -8.98 -12.90
N ASN A 48 -6.05 -9.49 -14.12
CA ASN A 48 -7.04 -9.30 -15.18
C ASN A 48 -8.24 -10.24 -15.00
N ASP A 49 -9.21 -10.18 -15.91
CA ASP A 49 -10.41 -11.05 -15.88
C ASP A 49 -10.11 -12.55 -15.99
N LEU A 50 -8.92 -12.91 -16.49
CA LEU A 50 -8.42 -14.28 -16.55
C LEU A 50 -7.63 -14.68 -15.30
N ASN A 51 -7.69 -13.86 -14.24
CA ASN A 51 -6.94 -14.03 -13.00
C ASN A 51 -5.40 -14.03 -13.18
N GLN A 52 -4.91 -13.37 -14.23
CA GLN A 52 -3.49 -13.30 -14.55
C GLN A 52 -2.84 -12.00 -14.09
N PRO A 53 -1.57 -12.05 -13.63
CA PRO A 53 -0.78 -10.88 -13.28
C PRO A 53 -0.68 -9.78 -14.35
N GLN A 54 -1.17 -8.58 -14.04
CA GLN A 54 -1.04 -7.41 -14.91
C GLN A 54 -0.49 -6.18 -14.16
N TYR A 55 0.36 -5.43 -14.86
CA TYR A 55 0.79 -4.10 -14.42
C TYR A 55 -0.33 -3.08 -14.65
N ALA A 56 -0.94 -2.59 -13.58
CA ALA A 56 -2.15 -1.76 -13.67
C ALA A 56 -2.02 -0.37 -13.02
N PHE A 57 -1.04 -0.16 -12.14
CA PHE A 57 -0.96 1.05 -11.31
C PHE A 57 0.09 2.04 -11.84
N ASN A 58 -0.34 3.24 -12.19
CA ASN A 58 0.54 4.40 -12.31
C ASN A 58 1.00 4.89 -10.91
N ALA A 59 1.92 5.86 -10.83
CA ALA A 59 2.49 6.27 -9.54
C ALA A 59 1.45 6.80 -8.53
N SER A 60 0.39 7.49 -9.01
CA SER A 60 -0.69 8.00 -8.16
C SER A 60 -1.65 6.89 -7.74
N GLU A 61 -2.02 6.00 -8.67
CA GLU A 61 -2.84 4.82 -8.40
C GLU A 61 -2.16 3.87 -7.40
N ALA A 62 -0.84 3.69 -7.53
CA ALA A 62 -0.01 2.89 -6.64
C ALA A 62 -0.10 3.37 -5.18
N ARG A 63 0.00 4.69 -4.95
CA ARG A 63 -0.19 5.25 -3.61
C ARG A 63 -1.63 5.04 -3.12
N ARG A 64 -2.61 5.26 -4.00
CA ARG A 64 -4.05 5.16 -3.66
C ARG A 64 -4.44 3.73 -3.29
N ILE A 65 -3.92 2.70 -3.96
CA ILE A 65 -4.22 1.30 -3.64
C ILE A 65 -3.61 0.88 -2.30
N CYS A 66 -2.38 1.32 -1.96
CA CYS A 66 -1.84 1.06 -0.61
C CYS A 66 -2.72 1.68 0.48
N LEU A 67 -3.15 2.94 0.28
CA LEU A 67 -4.05 3.62 1.23
C LEU A 67 -5.40 2.92 1.36
N PHE A 68 -5.95 2.43 0.25
CA PHE A 68 -7.19 1.66 0.26
C PHE A 68 -7.07 0.37 1.09
N LEU A 69 -5.90 -0.27 1.09
CA LEU A 69 -5.60 -1.43 1.92
C LEU A 69 -5.28 -1.08 3.39
N GLY A 70 -5.37 0.20 3.78
CA GLY A 70 -4.99 0.66 5.12
C GLY A 70 -3.47 0.71 5.36
N LEU A 71 -2.69 0.75 4.29
CA LEU A 71 -1.22 0.73 4.31
C LEU A 71 -0.64 2.03 3.76
N SER A 72 0.66 2.22 3.93
CA SER A 72 1.42 3.28 3.25
C SER A 72 2.13 2.72 2.01
N ILE A 73 2.49 3.56 1.05
CA ILE A 73 3.41 3.13 -0.01
C ILE A 73 4.82 2.98 0.60
N ALA A 74 5.51 1.88 0.29
CA ALA A 74 6.81 1.60 0.87
C ALA A 74 7.86 2.58 0.34
N THR A 75 8.74 3.06 1.22
CA THR A 75 9.94 3.82 0.89
C THR A 75 11.05 2.89 0.42
N LYS A 76 12.05 3.43 -0.28
CA LYS A 76 13.25 2.70 -0.70
C LYS A 76 13.90 1.96 0.48
N ALA A 77 14.09 2.64 1.61
CA ALA A 77 14.74 2.07 2.79
C ALA A 77 13.96 0.89 3.38
N GLN A 78 12.63 0.95 3.36
CA GLN A 78 11.78 -0.17 3.80
C GLN A 78 11.91 -1.37 2.87
N VAL A 79 11.92 -1.16 1.55
CA VAL A 79 12.09 -2.25 0.58
C VAL A 79 13.51 -2.84 0.63
N GLU A 80 14.55 -2.02 0.85
CA GLU A 80 15.92 -2.51 1.07
C GLU A 80 16.03 -3.37 2.34
N ARG A 81 15.37 -2.97 3.43
CA ARG A 81 15.29 -3.78 4.65
C ARG A 81 14.56 -5.10 4.41
N ALA A 82 13.42 -5.06 3.73
CA ALA A 82 12.67 -6.26 3.38
C ALA A 82 13.50 -7.21 2.50
N LEU A 83 14.25 -6.67 1.53
CA LEU A 83 15.17 -7.43 0.69
C LEU A 83 16.26 -8.12 1.53
N SER A 84 16.84 -7.44 2.51
CA SER A 84 17.81 -8.05 3.43
C SER A 84 17.22 -9.19 4.28
N ARG A 85 15.89 -9.21 4.44
CA ARG A 85 15.13 -10.27 5.13
C ARG A 85 14.48 -11.29 4.19
N GLY A 86 14.84 -11.32 2.91
CA GLY A 86 14.38 -12.35 1.98
C GLY A 86 13.35 -11.92 0.95
N LEU A 87 12.96 -10.63 0.90
CA LEU A 87 12.04 -10.15 -0.15
C LEU A 87 12.72 -10.21 -1.52
N GLU A 88 12.28 -11.11 -2.39
CA GLU A 88 12.69 -11.18 -3.79
C GLU A 88 11.44 -11.29 -4.69
N THR A 89 11.42 -10.54 -5.78
CA THR A 89 10.37 -10.65 -6.79
C THR A 89 10.96 -10.59 -8.20
N CYS A 90 10.19 -10.96 -9.22
CA CYS A 90 10.51 -10.73 -10.63
C CYS A 90 9.52 -9.74 -11.27
N ARG A 91 9.02 -8.79 -10.48
CA ARG A 91 8.08 -7.77 -10.98
C ARG A 91 8.45 -6.39 -10.50
N PHE A 92 8.32 -5.43 -11.41
CA PHE A 92 8.54 -4.01 -11.15
C PHE A 92 7.43 -3.47 -10.25
N GLY A 93 7.80 -2.77 -9.18
CA GLY A 93 6.84 -2.12 -8.29
C GLY A 93 7.22 -0.68 -7.96
N TRP A 94 6.22 0.18 -7.86
CA TRP A 94 6.36 1.56 -7.36
C TRP A 94 6.72 1.60 -5.87
N ILE A 95 7.54 2.58 -5.50
CA ILE A 95 7.86 3.01 -4.13
C ILE A 95 7.60 4.52 -3.97
N ASP A 96 7.59 5.01 -2.73
CA ASP A 96 7.17 6.37 -2.36
C ASP A 96 7.92 7.48 -3.11
N GLU A 97 9.19 7.27 -3.44
CA GLU A 97 10.10 8.21 -4.08
C GLU A 97 9.83 8.39 -5.60
N HIS A 98 8.62 8.09 -6.08
CA HIS A 98 8.25 8.09 -7.52
C HIS A 98 9.19 7.24 -8.37
N PHE A 99 9.63 6.13 -7.79
CA PHE A 99 10.64 5.28 -8.37
C PHE A 99 10.12 3.85 -8.48
N VAL A 100 10.62 3.11 -9.47
CA VAL A 100 10.24 1.72 -9.69
C VAL A 100 11.45 0.85 -9.39
N VAL A 101 11.23 -0.26 -8.69
CA VAL A 101 12.30 -1.16 -8.27
C VAL A 101 11.94 -2.62 -8.50
N ILE A 102 12.96 -3.47 -8.57
CA ILE A 102 12.84 -4.93 -8.45
C ILE A 102 13.83 -5.42 -7.38
N PRO A 103 13.35 -5.94 -6.23
CA PRO A 103 14.22 -6.57 -5.24
C PRO A 103 14.68 -7.95 -5.72
N ARG A 104 16.00 -8.17 -5.82
CA ARG A 104 16.63 -9.43 -6.28
C ARG A 104 17.69 -9.90 -5.30
N ILE A 105 17.56 -11.12 -4.76
CA ILE A 105 18.63 -11.77 -3.97
C ILE A 105 19.51 -12.57 -4.93
N GLN A 106 18.90 -13.29 -5.87
CA GLN A 106 19.60 -14.09 -6.88
C GLN A 106 19.61 -13.38 -8.25
N ALA A 107 20.77 -13.41 -8.91
CA ALA A 107 20.90 -12.93 -10.28
C ALA A 107 20.15 -13.87 -11.23
N LEU A 108 19.26 -13.31 -12.06
CA LEU A 108 18.46 -14.10 -12.98
C LEU A 108 18.31 -13.34 -14.30
N ALA A 109 18.65 -13.98 -15.42
CA ALA A 109 18.78 -13.30 -16.72
C ALA A 109 17.51 -12.59 -17.18
N ASN A 110 16.34 -13.16 -16.87
CA ASN A 110 15.02 -12.62 -17.24
C ASN A 110 14.41 -11.70 -16.16
N CYS A 111 15.10 -11.44 -15.04
CA CYS A 111 14.58 -10.63 -13.93
C CYS A 111 15.64 -9.64 -13.43
N GLY A 112 15.33 -8.34 -13.44
CA GLY A 112 16.28 -7.33 -12.94
C GLY A 112 17.60 -7.25 -13.73
N GLN A 113 17.61 -7.64 -15.00
CA GLN A 113 18.79 -7.59 -15.89
C GLN A 113 20.02 -8.32 -15.31
N ASN A 114 19.81 -9.46 -14.66
CA ASN A 114 20.88 -10.24 -14.02
C ASN A 114 21.61 -9.50 -12.88
N GLN A 115 21.03 -8.43 -12.34
CA GLN A 115 21.54 -7.71 -11.18
C GLN A 115 20.90 -8.23 -9.88
N THR A 116 21.62 -8.07 -8.77
CA THR A 116 21.13 -8.32 -7.40
C THR A 116 21.00 -6.99 -6.66
N GLY A 117 20.37 -7.03 -5.48
CA GLY A 117 20.04 -5.84 -4.72
C GLY A 117 18.68 -5.25 -5.10
N LEU A 118 18.44 -4.01 -4.69
CA LEU A 118 17.25 -3.27 -5.08
C LEU A 118 17.47 -2.63 -6.45
N VAL A 119 17.14 -3.36 -7.51
CA VAL A 119 17.47 -2.96 -8.88
C VAL A 119 16.57 -1.78 -9.31
N PRO A 120 17.16 -0.62 -9.65
CA PRO A 120 16.40 0.57 -9.98
C PRO A 120 15.86 0.55 -11.43
N TRP A 121 14.65 1.08 -11.64
CA TRP A 121 14.05 1.26 -12.95
C TRP A 121 13.44 2.66 -13.11
N ARG A 122 14.00 3.47 -14.02
CA ARG A 122 13.46 4.80 -14.33
C ARG A 122 12.31 4.67 -15.32
N ALA A 123 11.14 5.16 -14.93
CA ALA A 123 9.95 5.19 -15.78
C ALA A 123 9.17 6.50 -15.59
N SER A 124 8.37 6.87 -16.60
CA SER A 124 7.37 7.92 -16.46
C SER A 124 6.36 7.56 -15.37
N VAL A 125 5.92 8.55 -14.60
CA VAL A 125 4.89 8.40 -13.54
C VAL A 125 3.55 7.88 -14.06
N THR A 126 3.29 8.02 -15.36
CA THR A 126 2.09 7.51 -16.03
C THR A 126 2.18 6.04 -16.42
N ARG A 127 3.37 5.43 -16.36
CA ARG A 127 3.57 4.03 -16.73
C ARG A 127 3.02 3.12 -15.64
N LYS A 128 2.43 1.99 -16.03
CA LYS A 128 1.79 1.07 -15.12
C LYS A 128 2.75 -0.02 -14.65
N PHE A 129 2.73 -0.30 -13.35
CA PHE A 129 3.50 -1.34 -12.67
C PHE A 129 2.70 -1.95 -11.50
N ASP A 130 3.35 -2.79 -10.69
CA ASP A 130 2.84 -3.22 -9.39
C ASP A 130 3.19 -2.13 -8.35
N VAL A 131 2.95 -2.37 -7.06
CA VAL A 131 3.36 -1.45 -5.99
C VAL A 131 3.87 -2.22 -4.77
N PHE A 132 4.85 -1.66 -4.07
CA PHE A 132 5.21 -2.11 -2.74
C PHE A 132 4.52 -1.25 -1.68
N CYS A 133 3.74 -1.88 -0.81
CA CYS A 133 3.10 -1.22 0.33
C CYS A 133 3.81 -1.61 1.63
N PHE A 134 3.67 -0.77 2.65
CA PHE A 134 4.29 -0.95 3.95
C PHE A 134 3.23 -0.95 5.06
N ASN A 135 3.26 -2.02 5.84
CA ASN A 135 2.50 -2.25 7.06
C ASN A 135 3.40 -1.96 8.27
N GLU A 136 3.11 -0.86 8.97
CA GLU A 136 3.89 -0.43 10.13
C GLU A 136 3.74 -1.37 11.33
N SER A 137 2.55 -1.94 11.54
CA SER A 137 2.28 -2.85 12.64
C SER A 137 3.13 -4.12 12.53
N ASP A 138 3.11 -4.76 11.35
CA ASP A 138 3.90 -5.98 11.11
C ASP A 138 5.40 -5.72 11.22
N ALA A 139 5.86 -4.57 10.72
CA ALA A 139 7.27 -4.18 10.83
C ALA A 139 7.71 -4.08 12.29
N ALA A 140 6.86 -3.49 13.14
CA ALA A 140 7.13 -3.31 14.56
C ALA A 140 7.12 -4.65 15.34
N GLU A 141 6.26 -5.59 14.97
CA GLU A 141 6.22 -6.92 15.57
C GLU A 141 7.48 -7.74 15.23
N GLN A 142 7.89 -7.75 13.96
CA GLN A 142 9.08 -8.49 13.52
C GLN A 142 10.40 -7.94 14.08
N LEU A 143 10.45 -6.67 14.49
CA LEU A 143 11.60 -6.10 15.21
C LEU A 143 11.73 -6.63 16.64
N LYS A 144 10.62 -7.02 17.27
CA LYS A 144 10.63 -7.57 18.64
C LYS A 144 11.12 -9.01 18.65
N ASP A 145 10.78 -9.79 17.63
CA ASP A 145 11.25 -11.17 17.49
C ASP A 145 12.77 -11.23 17.33
N GLU A 146 13.36 -10.35 16.53
CA GLU A 146 14.83 -10.24 16.39
C GLU A 146 15.54 -9.91 17.73
N THR A 147 14.87 -9.17 18.61
CA THR A 147 15.45 -8.79 19.91
C THR A 147 15.27 -9.90 20.96
N THR A 148 14.27 -10.77 20.81
CA THR A 148 13.92 -11.80 21.79
C THR A 148 14.76 -13.08 21.60
N ASP A 149 15.22 -13.35 20.38
CA ASP A 149 16.10 -14.49 20.04
C ASP A 149 17.61 -14.21 20.19
N SER A 150 17.99 -13.10 20.84
CA SER A 150 19.39 -12.87 21.25
C SER A 150 19.63 -13.35 22.68
N PRO A 151 20.16 -14.57 22.92
CA PRO A 151 20.60 -14.98 24.24
C PRO A 151 22.00 -14.41 24.52
N LEU A 152 22.11 -13.09 24.73
CA LEU A 152 23.18 -12.51 25.56
C LEU A 152 22.91 -11.03 25.83
N SER A 153 22.41 -10.70 27.03
CA SER A 153 22.95 -9.64 27.90
C SER A 153 21.96 -9.30 29.04
N SER A 154 21.78 -10.24 29.97
CA SER A 154 21.27 -9.92 31.31
C SER A 154 22.20 -10.50 32.39
N ARG A 155 23.48 -10.13 32.33
CA ARG A 155 24.40 -10.06 33.49
C ARG A 155 25.81 -9.63 33.05
N TYR A 156 26.18 -8.38 33.30
CA TYR A 156 27.20 -8.04 34.30
C TYR A 156 27.28 -6.53 34.50
N SER A 157 27.49 -6.16 35.75
CA SER A 157 27.35 -4.85 36.37
C SER A 157 28.47 -3.87 36.04
N SER A 158 28.17 -2.59 36.33
CA SER A 158 29.05 -1.51 36.79
C SER A 158 30.57 -1.71 36.69
N GLY A 159 31.20 -0.88 35.85
CA GLY A 159 32.63 -0.60 35.91
C GLY A 159 33.09 0.22 34.71
N ASN A 160 33.32 1.51 34.89
CA ASN A 160 34.08 2.39 33.99
C ASN A 160 35.23 2.98 34.84
N PRO A 161 36.28 3.63 34.28
CA PRO A 161 36.92 3.58 32.95
C PRO A 161 38.42 3.20 33.03
N GLN A 162 39.07 2.88 31.90
CA GLN A 162 40.43 3.36 31.54
C GLN A 162 40.93 2.79 30.21
N SER A 163 41.36 3.67 29.29
CA SER A 163 42.35 3.38 28.23
C SER A 163 43.77 3.54 28.84
N PRO A 164 44.85 2.98 28.24
CA PRO A 164 45.50 3.64 27.08
C PRO A 164 46.30 2.73 26.08
N THR A 165 46.40 3.23 24.84
CA THR A 165 47.54 3.26 23.85
C THR A 165 48.42 2.05 23.46
N LEU A 166 48.45 1.83 22.13
CA LEU A 166 49.59 1.90 21.17
C LEU A 166 50.74 0.84 21.15
N ALA A 167 50.88 0.14 20.02
CA ALA A 167 52.13 -0.15 19.27
C ALA A 167 51.81 -1.07 18.06
N THR A 168 52.01 -0.70 16.79
CA THR A 168 53.25 -0.60 15.96
C THR A 168 53.54 -1.85 15.10
N ASN A 169 53.28 -1.67 13.79
CA ASN A 169 54.00 -2.08 12.55
C ASN A 169 54.56 -3.51 12.34
N SER A 170 54.27 -4.09 11.15
CA SER A 170 55.22 -4.47 10.05
C SER A 170 54.51 -5.39 9.02
N THR A 171 54.12 -4.96 7.81
CA THR A 171 54.78 -4.94 6.48
C THR A 171 55.28 -6.29 5.89
N LEU A 172 54.66 -6.70 4.74
CA LEU A 172 55.14 -7.48 3.54
C LEU A 172 55.74 -8.89 3.77
N THR A 173 55.63 -9.94 2.93
CA THR A 173 55.34 -10.16 1.49
C THR A 173 55.28 -11.69 1.24
N GLU A 174 54.56 -12.14 0.19
CA GLU A 174 54.80 -13.29 -0.74
C GLU A 174 55.23 -14.67 -0.17
N ASN A 175 54.74 -15.83 -0.62
CA ASN A 175 54.61 -16.29 -2.01
C ASN A 175 53.98 -17.72 -2.04
N SER A 176 53.54 -18.11 -3.24
CA SER A 176 53.56 -19.50 -3.78
C SER A 176 52.41 -20.50 -3.57
N THR A 177 51.65 -20.64 -4.67
CA THR A 177 51.48 -21.89 -5.46
C THR A 177 50.29 -22.82 -5.18
N ALA A 178 49.32 -22.71 -6.09
CA ALA A 178 48.55 -23.72 -6.81
C ALA A 178 48.35 -25.13 -6.19
N SER A 179 47.09 -25.57 -6.15
CA SER A 179 46.69 -26.90 -6.62
C SER A 179 45.20 -26.98 -6.95
N SER A 180 44.96 -27.75 -8.01
CA SER A 180 43.73 -27.94 -8.77
C SER A 180 42.93 -29.13 -8.25
N SER A 181 41.59 -29.09 -8.24
CA SER A 181 40.70 -30.24 -8.49
C SER A 181 39.22 -29.81 -8.36
N ARG A 182 38.48 -29.75 -9.47
CA ARG A 182 37.56 -30.76 -10.04
C ARG A 182 36.18 -30.83 -9.34
N LEU A 183 35.15 -30.57 -10.17
CA LEU A 183 33.76 -30.98 -10.00
C LEU A 183 33.64 -32.49 -9.68
N PRO A 184 32.48 -32.88 -9.13
CA PRO A 184 31.56 -33.67 -9.95
C PRO A 184 30.12 -33.16 -9.92
N SER A 185 29.50 -33.18 -11.10
CA SER A 185 28.06 -33.16 -11.30
C SER A 185 27.46 -34.53 -10.93
N SER A 186 26.31 -34.55 -10.26
CA SER A 186 25.33 -35.62 -10.47
C SER A 186 23.95 -35.24 -9.95
N TYR A 187 23.01 -35.27 -10.89
CA TYR A 187 21.55 -35.38 -10.80
C TYR A 187 20.99 -36.03 -9.53
N SER A 188 19.93 -35.42 -8.97
CA SER A 188 18.76 -36.16 -8.44
C SER A 188 17.55 -35.22 -8.25
N THR A 189 16.55 -35.34 -9.11
CA THR A 189 15.12 -35.20 -8.76
C THR A 189 14.66 -36.54 -8.17
N PRO A 190 13.75 -36.62 -7.17
CA PRO A 190 12.34 -36.22 -7.35
C PRO A 190 11.62 -35.73 -6.05
N TYR A 191 10.46 -35.07 -6.19
CA TYR A 191 9.16 -35.52 -5.65
C TYR A 191 8.13 -34.36 -5.70
N ASN A 192 7.00 -34.61 -6.35
CA ASN A 192 5.79 -33.77 -6.31
C ASN A 192 5.15 -33.88 -4.93
N VAL A 193 4.82 -32.75 -4.31
CA VAL A 193 3.81 -32.71 -3.24
C VAL A 193 2.70 -31.78 -3.72
N ASP A 194 1.61 -32.40 -4.19
CA ASP A 194 0.31 -31.74 -4.31
C ASP A 194 -0.13 -31.33 -2.90
N ILE A 195 -0.25 -30.01 -2.65
CA ILE A 195 -0.99 -29.51 -1.49
C ILE A 195 -2.18 -28.72 -2.01
N ALA A 196 -3.35 -29.23 -1.63
CA ALA A 196 -4.66 -28.75 -1.99
C ALA A 196 -4.86 -27.27 -1.61
N GLU A 197 -5.32 -26.51 -2.59
CA GLU A 197 -5.89 -25.17 -2.42
C GLU A 197 -7.20 -25.30 -1.61
N GLN A 198 -7.29 -24.59 -0.48
CA GLN A 198 -8.55 -24.41 0.24
C GLN A 198 -8.68 -22.93 0.64
N PRO A 199 -9.83 -22.28 0.38
CA PRO A 199 -10.00 -20.85 0.60
C PRO A 199 -10.18 -20.54 2.09
N ALA A 200 -9.38 -19.61 2.61
CA ALA A 200 -9.51 -19.12 3.98
C ALA A 200 -10.64 -18.09 4.09
N ARG A 201 -11.43 -18.22 5.17
CA ARG A 201 -12.57 -17.36 5.51
C ARG A 201 -12.12 -15.97 5.97
N ILE A 202 -12.89 -14.98 5.54
CA ILE A 202 -12.88 -13.60 6.02
C ILE A 202 -13.24 -13.58 7.51
N VAL A 203 -12.29 -13.19 8.37
CA VAL A 203 -12.57 -12.70 9.72
C VAL A 203 -12.48 -11.17 9.65
N GLY A 204 -13.63 -10.51 9.67
CA GLY A 204 -13.69 -9.05 9.79
C GLY A 204 -13.44 -8.62 11.22
N SER A 205 -12.26 -8.05 11.50
CA SER A 205 -12.03 -7.24 12.69
C SER A 205 -12.30 -5.78 12.35
N ALA A 206 -13.49 -5.31 12.73
CA ALA A 206 -13.80 -3.89 12.75
C ALA A 206 -13.08 -3.24 13.93
N GLN A 207 -12.12 -2.34 13.69
CA GLN A 207 -11.74 -1.34 14.69
C GLN A 207 -11.14 -0.07 14.05
N GLY A 208 -12.02 0.95 14.00
CA GLY A 208 -11.75 2.35 14.32
C GLY A 208 -10.50 3.02 13.77
N SER A 209 -10.58 3.59 12.57
CA SER A 209 -9.64 4.63 12.13
C SER A 209 -10.22 6.03 12.38
N SER A 210 -9.50 6.78 13.21
CA SER A 210 -9.74 8.16 13.64
C SER A 210 -9.47 9.17 12.50
N GLY A 211 -10.23 9.08 11.40
CA GLY A 211 -10.22 10.05 10.29
C GLY A 211 -11.53 10.84 10.11
N GLY A 212 -12.52 10.61 10.98
CA GLY A 212 -13.90 11.06 10.80
C GLY A 212 -14.24 12.47 11.32
N LYS A 213 -13.35 13.46 11.20
CA LYS A 213 -13.67 14.85 11.64
C LYS A 213 -13.82 15.85 10.50
N ALA A 214 -13.25 15.60 9.32
CA ALA A 214 -13.40 16.50 8.17
C ALA A 214 -14.61 16.15 7.27
N VAL A 215 -15.03 14.88 7.24
CA VAL A 215 -16.11 14.41 6.35
C VAL A 215 -17.51 14.56 6.97
N LEU A 216 -17.61 14.71 8.30
CA LEU A 216 -18.89 14.91 8.98
C LEU A 216 -19.40 16.37 8.89
N ILE A 217 -18.51 17.34 8.69
CA ILE A 217 -18.84 18.78 8.72
C ILE A 217 -19.49 19.23 7.40
N THR A 218 -19.10 18.64 6.26
CA THR A 218 -19.73 18.95 4.96
C THR A 218 -21.15 18.41 4.85
N CYS A 219 -21.42 17.24 5.44
CA CYS A 219 -22.74 16.60 5.39
C CYS A 219 -23.79 17.35 6.23
N THR A 220 -23.41 17.86 7.41
CA THR A 220 -24.32 18.64 8.27
C THR A 220 -24.64 20.01 7.69
N CYS A 221 -23.66 20.67 7.08
CA CYS A 221 -23.86 21.98 6.44
C CYS A 221 -24.80 21.87 5.22
N GLY A 222 -24.65 20.81 4.41
CA GLY A 222 -25.55 20.53 3.29
C GLY A 222 -26.99 20.28 3.74
N LEU A 223 -27.20 19.47 4.79
CA LEU A 223 -28.54 19.20 5.32
C LEU A 223 -29.19 20.42 5.98
N LEU A 224 -28.39 21.28 6.63
CA LEU A 224 -28.90 22.53 7.20
C LEU A 224 -29.34 23.52 6.11
N LEU A 225 -28.54 23.66 5.04
CA LEU A 225 -28.90 24.54 3.93
C LEU A 225 -30.15 24.06 3.20
N THR A 226 -30.31 22.75 2.98
CA THR A 226 -31.54 22.20 2.36
C THR A 226 -32.76 22.39 3.26
N ALA A 227 -32.64 22.19 4.57
CA ALA A 227 -33.72 22.44 5.53
C ALA A 227 -34.14 23.92 5.55
N ILE A 228 -33.20 24.86 5.50
CA ILE A 228 -33.47 26.30 5.45
C ILE A 228 -34.21 26.67 4.17
N ILE A 229 -33.80 26.12 3.01
CA ILE A 229 -34.45 26.36 1.72
C ILE A 229 -35.88 25.81 1.72
N ILE A 230 -36.09 24.61 2.25
CA ILE A 230 -37.43 24.01 2.38
C ILE A 230 -38.33 24.86 3.29
N PHE A 231 -37.79 25.31 4.42
CA PHE A 231 -38.55 26.16 5.35
C PHE A 231 -38.92 27.51 4.73
N ALA A 232 -38.00 28.16 4.01
CA ALA A 232 -38.25 29.40 3.28
C ALA A 232 -39.34 29.20 2.21
N TYR A 233 -39.29 28.09 1.47
CA TYR A 233 -40.28 27.75 0.46
C TYR A 233 -41.68 27.52 1.06
N LEU A 234 -41.77 26.80 2.18
CA LEU A 234 -43.04 26.59 2.89
C LEU A 234 -43.60 27.89 3.46
N LYS A 235 -42.72 28.77 3.97
CA LYS A 235 -43.11 30.10 4.46
C LYS A 235 -43.61 31.00 3.33
N LEU A 236 -42.96 30.99 2.18
CA LEU A 236 -43.38 31.74 0.99
C LEU A 236 -44.71 31.21 0.43
N ARG A 237 -44.89 29.88 0.39
CA ARG A 237 -46.14 29.24 -0.02
C ARG A 237 -47.30 29.61 0.92
N ARG A 238 -47.08 29.65 2.24
CA ARG A 238 -48.10 30.13 3.21
C ARG A 238 -48.41 31.61 3.01
N HIS A 239 -47.40 32.43 2.69
CA HIS A 239 -47.59 33.87 2.44
C HIS A 239 -48.37 34.14 1.14
N CYS A 240 -48.15 33.34 0.09
CA CYS A 240 -48.95 33.40 -1.13
C CYS A 240 -50.37 32.89 -0.92
N SER A 241 -50.56 31.86 -0.09
CA SER A 241 -51.89 31.33 0.24
C SER A 241 -52.76 32.31 1.04
N LEU A 242 -52.14 33.24 1.77
CA LEU A 242 -52.84 34.28 2.54
C LEU A 242 -53.15 35.54 1.69
N SER A 243 -52.39 35.76 0.62
CA SER A 243 -52.59 36.90 -0.29
C SER A 243 -53.76 36.72 -1.27
N SER A 244 -54.25 35.49 -1.43
CA SER A 244 -55.36 35.15 -2.35
C SER A 244 -56.75 35.41 -1.77
N ASP A 245 -56.89 35.82 -0.51
CA ASP A 245 -58.18 36.13 0.12
C ASP A 245 -58.55 37.63 0.09
N THR A 246 -57.75 38.49 -0.52
CA THR A 246 -57.94 39.97 -0.50
C THR A 246 -58.15 40.61 -1.86
N GLU A 247 -58.83 39.94 -2.78
CA GLU A 247 -59.30 40.59 -4.02
C GLU A 247 -60.70 40.09 -4.42
N LYS A 248 -61.73 40.75 -3.87
CA LYS A 248 -63.09 40.69 -4.40
C LYS A 248 -63.42 42.07 -4.99
N PRO A 249 -63.75 42.18 -6.29
CA PRO A 249 -64.16 43.46 -6.88
C PRO A 249 -65.56 43.87 -6.38
N GLU A 250 -65.71 45.14 -6.00
CA GLU A 250 -66.96 45.88 -6.11
C GLU A 250 -67.24 46.10 -7.60
N GLU A 251 -68.33 45.55 -8.13
CA GLU A 251 -69.50 46.25 -8.69
C GLU A 251 -70.52 45.22 -9.23
#